data_AF-A0A919JV54-F1
#
_entry.id   AF-A0A919JV54-F1
#
_cell.length_a   1.000
_cell.length_b   1.000
_cell.length_c   1.000
_cell.angle_alpha   90.00
_cell.angle_beta   90.00
_cell.angle_gamma   90.00
#
_symmetry.space_group_name_H-M   'P 1'
#
loop_
_entity.id
_entity.type
_entity.pdbx_description
1 polymer ?
#
loop_
_entity_poly.entity_id
_entity_poly.type
_entity_poly.pdbx_seq_one_letter_code
_entity_poly.pdbx_strand_id
1 'polypeptide(L)'
;MAGAATGATAAGAAAGAAAGAGENLTGPDLLTGAEIAQLVRGVDLARNPLDWLTGPTSDWRVAVSGGDPVGLAAATGDACYPMIAYLGVLDPAARPVLLADALTRLAAAGALEVVADTDATRTATIANLEAAGFTAVRSRIHFAPALEITRGGPATSASPRRPGR
;
A
#
# COMPACT_ATOMS: atom_id res chain seq x y z
N MET A 1 -25.09 7.67 9.48
CA MET A 1 -25.21 8.87 8.63
C MET A 1 -23.94 8.98 7.79
N ALA A 2 -24.00 8.51 6.53
CA ALA A 2 -22.92 8.66 5.58
C ALA A 2 -23.08 10.04 4.92
N GLY A 3 -22.18 10.97 5.23
CA GLY A 3 -22.04 12.20 4.45
C GLY A 3 -21.51 11.80 3.08
N ALA A 4 -22.32 12.01 2.04
CA ALA A 4 -21.87 11.90 0.66
C ALA A 4 -20.74 12.93 0.46
N ALA A 5 -19.51 12.46 0.27
CA ALA A 5 -18.43 13.31 -0.20
C ALA A 5 -18.69 13.62 -1.68
N THR A 6 -19.43 14.68 -1.93
CA THR A 6 -19.64 15.24 -3.25
C THR A 6 -18.32 15.90 -3.67
N GLY A 7 -17.45 15.20 -4.41
CA GLY A 7 -16.32 15.87 -5.06
C GLY A 7 -15.12 15.03 -5.49
N ALA A 8 -14.90 13.84 -4.93
CA ALA A 8 -13.73 13.03 -5.29
C ALA A 8 -13.91 12.37 -6.66
N THR A 9 -12.99 12.60 -7.59
CA THR A 9 -12.96 11.95 -8.91
C THR A 9 -11.60 11.30 -9.14
N ALA A 10 -11.59 10.10 -9.73
CA ALA A 10 -10.37 9.38 -10.07
C ALA A 10 -10.01 9.60 -11.55
N ALA A 11 -8.75 9.86 -11.84
CA ALA A 11 -8.24 10.00 -13.19
C ALA A 11 -6.83 9.41 -13.33
N GLY A 12 -6.36 9.24 -14.57
CA GLY A 12 -4.98 8.83 -14.85
C GLY A 12 -3.99 9.83 -14.24
N ALA A 13 -3.00 9.32 -13.52
CA ALA A 13 -2.05 10.16 -12.81
C ALA A 13 -1.00 10.78 -13.76
N ALA A 14 -0.82 12.10 -13.66
CA ALA A 14 0.45 12.71 -14.03
C ALA A 14 1.51 12.35 -12.97
N ALA A 15 2.76 12.10 -13.38
CA ALA A 15 3.82 11.62 -12.49
C ALA A 15 3.99 12.46 -11.19
N GLY A 16 3.82 13.78 -11.28
CA GLY A 16 3.92 14.68 -10.11
C GLY A 16 2.76 14.54 -9.10
N ALA A 17 1.54 14.21 -9.56
CA ALA A 17 0.39 14.02 -8.68
C ALA A 17 0.47 12.70 -7.91
N ALA A 18 1.07 11.67 -8.51
CA ALA A 18 1.33 10.40 -7.84
C ALA A 18 2.39 10.52 -6.74
N ALA A 19 3.45 11.29 -6.97
CA ALA A 19 4.49 11.54 -5.98
C ALA A 19 3.93 12.28 -4.74
N GLY A 20 3.19 13.37 -4.95
CA GLY A 20 2.61 14.15 -3.84
C GLY A 20 1.53 13.40 -3.04
N ALA A 21 0.80 12.47 -3.67
CA ALA A 21 -0.13 11.59 -2.96
C ALA A 21 0.62 10.55 -2.10
N GLY A 22 1.74 10.00 -2.58
CA GLY A 22 2.53 8.99 -1.89
C GLY A 22 3.21 9.50 -0.61
N GLU A 23 3.72 10.73 -0.62
CA GLU A 23 4.52 11.29 0.49
C GLU A 23 3.73 11.56 1.77
N ASN A 24 2.40 11.72 1.68
CA ASN A 24 1.54 12.06 2.82
C ASN A 24 0.81 10.86 3.44
N LEU A 25 0.93 9.66 2.85
CA LEU A 25 0.21 8.48 3.31
C LEU A 25 0.94 7.84 4.49
N THR A 26 0.29 7.76 5.64
CA THR A 26 0.81 7.08 6.84
C THR A 26 0.92 5.56 6.66
N GLY A 27 0.29 5.01 5.61
CA GLY A 27 0.44 3.63 5.16
C GLY A 27 -0.75 3.17 4.29
N PRO A 28 -0.51 2.29 3.30
CA PRO A 28 -1.53 1.89 2.32
C PRO A 28 -2.67 1.06 2.92
N ASP A 29 -3.87 1.25 2.38
CA ASP A 29 -5.02 0.40 2.63
C ASP A 29 -4.89 -0.96 1.97
N LEU A 30 -4.41 -1.02 0.72
CA LEU A 30 -4.10 -2.26 0.01
C LEU A 30 -2.62 -2.29 -0.33
N LEU A 31 -1.99 -3.43 -0.06
CA LEU A 31 -0.57 -3.63 -0.35
C LEU A 31 -0.34 -5.08 -0.80
N THR A 32 -0.45 -5.31 -2.10
CA THR A 32 -0.33 -6.66 -2.67
C THR A 32 1.06 -6.90 -3.22
N GLY A 33 1.63 -8.05 -2.86
CA GLY A 33 2.96 -8.44 -3.31
C GLY A 33 4.13 -7.76 -2.57
N ALA A 34 3.88 -7.10 -1.44
CA ALA A 34 4.94 -6.50 -0.60
C ALA A 34 6.03 -7.49 -0.22
N GLU A 35 5.66 -8.73 0.10
CA GLU A 35 6.62 -9.78 0.44
C GLU A 35 7.55 -10.07 -0.75
N ILE A 36 6.97 -10.20 -1.96
CA ILE A 36 7.73 -10.47 -3.19
C ILE A 36 8.63 -9.26 -3.51
N ALA A 37 8.11 -8.04 -3.34
CA ALA A 37 8.88 -6.81 -3.55
C ALA A 37 10.09 -6.71 -2.61
N GLN A 38 9.86 -6.97 -1.32
CA GLN A 38 10.90 -6.94 -0.30
C GLN A 38 11.93 -8.05 -0.53
N LEU A 39 11.49 -9.27 -0.88
CA LEU A 39 12.36 -10.42 -1.10
C LEU A 39 13.22 -10.29 -2.37
N VAL A 40 12.65 -9.75 -3.45
CA VAL A 40 13.30 -9.73 -4.78
C VAL A 40 14.14 -8.48 -4.99
N ARG A 41 13.71 -7.31 -4.49
CA ARG A 41 14.41 -6.03 -4.72
C ARG A 41 14.75 -5.25 -3.45
N GLY A 42 14.42 -5.74 -2.27
CA GLY A 42 14.65 -5.01 -1.02
C GLY A 42 13.78 -3.76 -0.86
N VAL A 43 12.68 -3.67 -1.62
CA VAL A 43 11.80 -2.49 -1.64
C VAL A 43 10.67 -2.64 -0.61
N ASP A 44 10.57 -1.67 0.28
CA ASP A 44 9.46 -1.54 1.22
C ASP A 44 8.32 -0.76 0.55
N LEU A 45 7.33 -1.48 0.00
CA LEU A 45 6.18 -0.87 -0.66
C LEU A 45 5.33 0.03 0.25
N ALA A 46 5.40 -0.15 1.56
CA ALA A 46 4.65 0.68 2.48
C ALA A 46 5.24 2.10 2.57
N ARG A 47 6.55 2.24 2.33
CA ARG A 47 7.28 3.52 2.42
C ARG A 47 7.65 4.11 1.07
N ASN A 48 8.02 3.28 0.09
CA ASN A 48 8.36 3.73 -1.26
C ASN A 48 7.77 2.78 -2.31
N PRO A 49 6.45 2.83 -2.56
CA PRO A 49 5.79 1.96 -3.54
C PRO A 49 6.26 2.22 -4.98
N LEU A 50 6.77 3.43 -5.25
CA LEU A 50 7.15 3.88 -6.60
C LEU A 50 8.34 3.10 -7.16
N ASP A 51 9.27 2.66 -6.30
CA ASP A 51 10.45 1.89 -6.72
C ASP A 51 10.10 0.49 -7.26
N TRP A 52 8.92 -0.04 -6.91
CA TRP A 52 8.45 -1.35 -7.37
C TRP A 52 7.44 -1.25 -8.51
N LEU A 53 6.61 -0.20 -8.50
CA LEU A 53 5.63 0.08 -9.53
C LEU A 53 6.35 0.72 -10.73
N THR A 54 7.01 -0.10 -11.54
CA THR A 54 7.79 0.38 -12.71
C THR A 54 6.95 0.58 -13.97
N GLY A 55 5.65 0.33 -13.91
CA GLY A 55 4.70 0.58 -15.00
C GLY A 55 4.49 2.06 -15.28
N PRO A 56 3.96 2.43 -16.46
CA PRO A 56 3.75 3.83 -16.81
C PRO A 56 2.75 4.47 -15.83
N THR A 57 3.04 5.68 -15.36
CA THR A 57 2.21 6.37 -14.34
C THR A 57 0.77 6.61 -14.79
N SER A 58 0.52 6.57 -16.11
CA SER A 58 -0.83 6.58 -16.69
C SER A 58 -1.70 5.42 -16.23
N ASP A 59 -1.11 4.31 -15.75
CA ASP A 59 -1.79 3.15 -15.20
C ASP A 59 -2.27 3.36 -13.77
N TRP A 60 -1.74 4.39 -13.11
CA TRP A 60 -2.12 4.74 -11.76
C TRP A 60 -3.26 5.72 -11.76
N ARG A 61 -4.04 5.65 -10.70
CA ARG A 61 -5.25 6.44 -10.52
C ARG A 61 -5.07 7.33 -9.32
N VAL A 62 -5.21 8.63 -9.53
CA VAL A 62 -5.20 9.62 -8.45
C VAL A 62 -6.62 10.11 -8.25
N ALA A 63 -7.08 10.07 -6.99
CA ALA A 63 -8.30 10.74 -6.61
C ALA A 63 -7.99 12.19 -6.25
N VAL A 64 -8.77 13.11 -6.77
CA VAL A 64 -8.64 14.54 -6.50
C VAL A 64 -9.92 15.07 -5.87
N SER A 65 -9.80 15.87 -4.81
CA SER A 65 -10.90 16.59 -4.17
C SER A 65 -10.49 18.05 -3.97
N GLY A 66 -11.29 19.00 -4.45
CA GLY A 66 -10.97 20.42 -4.34
C GLY A 66 -9.70 20.87 -5.09
N GLY A 67 -9.17 20.04 -5.99
CA GLY A 67 -7.90 20.28 -6.68
C GLY A 67 -6.69 19.58 -6.05
N ASP A 68 -6.85 19.03 -4.85
CA ASP A 68 -5.78 18.36 -4.12
C ASP A 68 -5.86 16.83 -4.26
N PRO A 69 -4.71 16.13 -4.39
CA PRO A 69 -4.67 14.68 -4.42
C PRO A 69 -5.04 14.11 -3.05
N VAL A 70 -6.09 13.28 -3.00
CA VAL A 70 -6.62 12.66 -1.78
C VAL A 70 -6.48 11.14 -1.76
N GLY A 71 -5.91 10.55 -2.80
CA GLY A 71 -5.60 9.12 -2.81
C GLY A 71 -4.95 8.65 -4.11
N LEU A 72 -4.36 7.46 -4.04
CA LEU A 72 -3.65 6.81 -5.12
C LEU A 72 -4.02 5.33 -5.16
N ALA A 73 -4.25 4.80 -6.36
CA ALA A 73 -4.36 3.37 -6.63
C ALA A 73 -3.45 2.98 -7.81
N ALA A 74 -2.64 1.97 -7.61
CA ALA A 74 -1.82 1.37 -8.66
C ALA A 74 -2.30 -0.05 -8.91
N ALA A 75 -2.93 -0.24 -10.07
CA ALA A 75 -3.28 -1.55 -10.60
C ALA A 75 -2.15 -2.03 -11.52
N THR A 76 -1.93 -3.34 -11.54
CA THR A 76 -0.99 -3.99 -12.44
C THR A 76 -1.73 -5.15 -13.11
N GLY A 77 -1.90 -5.07 -14.42
CA GLY A 77 -2.45 -6.17 -15.23
C GLY A 77 -1.37 -7.11 -15.78
N ASP A 78 -0.12 -6.65 -15.79
CA ASP A 78 1.00 -7.22 -16.54
C ASP A 78 1.99 -8.00 -15.65
N ALA A 79 1.78 -7.99 -14.33
CA ALA A 79 2.43 -8.92 -13.42
C ALA A 79 1.85 -10.35 -13.59
N CYS A 80 2.41 -11.33 -12.86
CA CYS A 80 2.01 -12.74 -12.93
C CYS A 80 0.49 -12.98 -12.77
N TYR A 81 -0.24 -12.04 -12.14
CA TYR A 81 -1.70 -12.00 -12.03
C TYR A 81 -2.19 -10.54 -12.01
N PRO A 82 -3.39 -10.23 -12.52
CA PRO A 82 -4.01 -8.93 -12.34
C PRO A 82 -4.24 -8.64 -10.84
N MET A 83 -3.76 -7.50 -10.36
CA MET A 83 -3.84 -7.15 -8.94
C MET A 83 -3.91 -5.65 -8.71
N ILE A 84 -4.42 -5.27 -7.53
CA ILE A 84 -4.28 -3.91 -7.00
C ILE A 84 -3.04 -3.92 -6.10
N ALA A 85 -1.89 -3.57 -6.67
CA ALA A 85 -0.62 -3.60 -5.95
C ALA A 85 -0.55 -2.59 -4.81
N TYR A 86 -1.19 -1.43 -5.00
CA TYR A 86 -1.21 -0.36 -4.01
C TYR A 86 -2.54 0.37 -4.03
N LEU A 87 -3.08 0.65 -2.84
CA LEU A 87 -4.15 1.63 -2.67
C LEU A 87 -3.94 2.35 -1.34
N GLY A 88 -3.87 3.68 -1.38
CA GLY A 88 -3.76 4.51 -0.19
C GLY A 88 -4.56 5.79 -0.36
N VAL A 89 -5.23 6.22 0.70
CA VAL A 89 -6.08 7.42 0.68
C VAL A 89 -5.78 8.31 1.88
N LEU A 90 -5.85 9.62 1.65
CA LEU A 90 -5.87 10.65 2.69
C LEU A 90 -7.32 10.93 3.11
N ASP A 91 -8.24 10.92 2.15
CA ASP A 91 -9.69 10.99 2.39
C ASP A 91 -10.31 9.58 2.27
N PRO A 92 -10.88 9.02 3.35
CA PRO A 92 -11.57 7.73 3.30
C PRO A 92 -12.68 7.65 2.25
N ALA A 93 -13.31 8.77 1.89
CA ALA A 93 -14.36 8.81 0.87
C ALA A 93 -13.82 8.57 -0.56
N ALA A 94 -12.52 8.77 -0.79
CA ALA A 94 -11.87 8.48 -2.07
C ALA A 94 -11.66 6.97 -2.29
N ARG A 95 -11.66 6.16 -1.23
CA ARG A 95 -11.40 4.71 -1.30
C ARG A 95 -12.35 3.95 -2.26
N PRO A 96 -13.68 4.02 -2.10
CA PRO A 96 -14.60 3.31 -2.99
C PRO A 96 -14.50 3.80 -4.45
N VAL A 97 -14.23 5.10 -4.65
CA VAL A 97 -14.06 5.70 -5.98
C VAL A 97 -12.82 5.13 -6.68
N LEU A 98 -11.67 5.12 -5.99
CA LEU A 98 -10.42 4.57 -6.52
C LEU A 98 -10.51 3.07 -6.78
N LEU A 99 -11.14 2.33 -5.86
CA LEU A 99 -11.34 0.90 -6.02
C LEU A 99 -12.18 0.58 -7.26
N ALA A 100 -13.32 1.26 -7.43
CA ALA A 100 -14.19 1.06 -8.59
C ALA A 100 -13.48 1.41 -9.92
N ASP A 101 -12.71 2.49 -9.96
CA ASP A 101 -11.98 2.90 -11.16
C ASP A 101 -10.85 1.92 -11.51
N ALA A 102 -10.07 1.47 -10.52
CA ALA A 102 -9.00 0.50 -10.70
C ALA A 102 -9.55 -0.85 -11.23
N LEU A 103 -10.67 -1.33 -10.66
CA LEU A 103 -11.33 -2.55 -11.11
C LEU A 103 -11.89 -2.41 -12.53
N THR A 104 -12.52 -1.28 -12.85
CA THR A 104 -13.01 -0.99 -14.20
C THR A 104 -11.89 -1.09 -15.23
N ARG A 105 -10.71 -0.55 -14.90
CA ARG A 105 -9.54 -0.63 -15.78
C ARG A 105 -9.02 -2.06 -15.95
N LEU A 106 -8.88 -2.81 -14.85
CA LEU A 106 -8.45 -4.20 -14.90
C LEU A 106 -9.42 -5.05 -15.74
N ALA A 107 -10.73 -4.85 -15.56
CA ALA A 107 -11.75 -5.51 -16.36
C ALA A 107 -11.65 -5.13 -17.85
N ALA A 108 -11.44 -3.85 -18.17
CA ALA A 108 -11.22 -3.40 -19.55
C ALA A 108 -9.95 -3.99 -20.18
N ALA A 109 -8.93 -4.30 -19.36
CA ALA A 109 -7.73 -5.01 -19.77
C ALA A 109 -7.92 -6.55 -19.85
N GLY A 110 -9.12 -7.07 -19.57
CA GLY A 110 -9.46 -8.49 -19.67
C GLY A 110 -9.19 -9.30 -18.40
N ALA A 111 -8.96 -8.66 -17.24
CA ALA A 111 -8.80 -9.37 -15.99
C ALA A 111 -10.11 -10.09 -15.60
N LEU A 112 -10.03 -11.41 -15.45
CA LEU A 112 -11.14 -12.24 -14.95
C LEU A 112 -11.14 -12.37 -13.43
N GLU A 113 -9.95 -12.33 -12.84
CA GLU A 113 -9.72 -12.39 -11.40
C GLU A 113 -8.75 -11.29 -11.01
N VAL A 114 -9.02 -10.64 -9.88
CA VAL A 114 -8.18 -9.57 -9.32
C VAL A 114 -7.83 -9.94 -7.89
N VAL A 115 -6.54 -9.87 -7.57
CA VAL A 115 -6.05 -10.11 -6.22
C VAL A 115 -5.76 -8.80 -5.51
N ALA A 116 -6.13 -8.73 -4.23
CA ALA A 116 -5.77 -7.66 -3.31
C ALA A 116 -5.43 -8.26 -1.93
N ASP A 117 -4.47 -7.65 -1.24
CA ASP A 117 -4.04 -8.01 0.12
C ASP A 117 -4.22 -6.74 0.99
N THR A 118 -4.81 -6.92 2.17
CA THR A 118 -5.03 -5.87 3.17
C THR A 118 -4.74 -6.43 4.56
N ASP A 119 -4.39 -5.56 5.50
CA ASP A 119 -4.33 -5.91 6.91
C ASP A 119 -5.75 -6.21 7.43
N ALA A 120 -5.89 -7.28 8.22
CA ALA A 120 -7.17 -7.73 8.78
C ALA A 120 -7.82 -6.71 9.73
N THR A 121 -7.04 -5.80 10.30
CA THR A 121 -7.53 -4.73 11.18
C THR A 121 -8.13 -3.55 10.42
N ARG A 122 -7.92 -3.44 9.10
CA ARG A 122 -8.50 -2.39 8.24
C ARG A 122 -9.94 -2.73 7.84
N THR A 123 -10.83 -2.79 8.83
CA THR A 123 -12.23 -3.21 8.66
C THR A 123 -13.01 -2.37 7.64
N ALA A 124 -12.76 -1.06 7.57
CA ALA A 124 -13.39 -0.20 6.56
C ALA A 124 -12.92 -0.51 5.13
N THR A 125 -11.66 -0.94 4.96
CA THR A 125 -11.13 -1.37 3.67
C THR A 125 -11.71 -2.71 3.28
N ILE A 126 -11.79 -3.66 4.22
CA ILE A 126 -12.42 -4.97 4.02
C ILE A 126 -13.88 -4.82 3.59
N ALA A 127 -14.66 -3.98 4.26
CA ALA A 127 -16.05 -3.73 3.88
C ALA A 127 -16.19 -3.19 2.45
N ASN A 128 -15.27 -2.31 2.01
CA ASN A 128 -15.27 -1.80 0.63
C ASN A 128 -14.87 -2.88 -0.39
N LEU A 129 -13.93 -3.77 -0.05
CA LEU A 129 -13.56 -4.91 -0.88
C LEU A 129 -14.73 -5.88 -1.03
N GLU A 130 -15.39 -6.25 0.06
CA GLU A 130 -16.57 -7.11 0.07
C GLU A 130 -17.72 -6.51 -0.75
N ALA A 131 -17.98 -5.21 -0.59
CA ALA A 131 -18.97 -4.49 -1.40
C ALA A 131 -18.60 -4.46 -2.89
N ALA A 132 -17.31 -4.51 -3.23
CA ALA A 132 -16.82 -4.63 -4.60
C ALA A 132 -16.79 -6.08 -5.12
N GLY A 133 -17.24 -7.06 -4.32
CA GLY A 133 -17.35 -8.47 -4.72
C GLY A 133 -16.12 -9.33 -4.39
N PHE A 134 -15.14 -8.81 -3.65
CA PHE A 134 -14.02 -9.63 -3.19
C PHE A 134 -14.46 -10.63 -2.12
N THR A 135 -13.82 -11.78 -2.12
CA THR A 135 -13.94 -12.79 -1.05
C THR A 135 -12.55 -13.09 -0.50
N ALA A 136 -12.42 -13.20 0.82
CA ALA A 136 -11.16 -13.57 1.45
C ALA A 136 -10.83 -15.04 1.11
N VAL A 137 -9.73 -15.24 0.37
CA VAL A 137 -9.25 -16.59 -0.02
C VAL A 137 -8.04 -17.06 0.78
N ARG A 138 -7.34 -16.14 1.47
CA ARG A 138 -6.12 -16.42 2.23
C ARG A 138 -5.95 -15.44 3.38
N SER A 139 -5.29 -15.89 4.44
CA SER A 139 -4.81 -15.05 5.54
C SER A 139 -3.33 -15.33 5.78
N ARG A 140 -2.57 -14.31 6.18
CA ARG A 140 -1.12 -14.40 6.44
C ARG A 140 -0.78 -13.66 7.72
N ILE A 141 0.24 -14.16 8.41
CA ILE A 141 0.80 -13.54 9.60
C ILE A 141 2.24 -13.15 9.29
N HIS A 142 2.52 -11.86 9.36
CA HIS A 142 3.87 -11.33 9.18
C HIS A 142 4.59 -11.28 10.53
N PHE A 143 5.77 -11.89 10.58
CA PHE A 143 6.68 -11.71 11.69
C PHE A 143 7.64 -10.57 11.36
N ALA A 144 7.54 -9.47 12.10
CA ALA A 144 8.62 -8.49 12.13
C ALA A 144 9.78 -9.06 12.96
N PRO A 145 11.04 -8.84 12.56
CA PRO A 145 12.18 -9.13 13.43
C PRO A 145 11.95 -8.47 14.80
N ALA A 146 12.34 -9.15 15.88
CA ALA A 146 12.29 -8.53 17.19
C ALA A 146 13.06 -7.20 17.11
N LEU A 147 12.39 -6.09 17.44
CA LEU A 147 13.09 -4.85 17.72
C LEU A 147 14.14 -5.20 18.76
N GLU A 148 15.40 -4.89 18.46
CA GLU A 148 16.49 -5.11 19.38
C GLU A 148 16.18 -4.29 20.63
N ILE A 149 15.57 -4.93 21.63
CA ILE A 149 15.41 -4.32 22.93
C ILE A 149 16.83 -4.24 23.43
N THR A 150 17.46 -3.07 23.28
CA THR A 150 18.68 -2.73 23.99
C THR A 150 18.34 -2.93 25.45
N ARG A 151 18.63 -4.12 25.99
CA ARG A 151 18.56 -4.33 27.43
C ARG A 151 19.57 -3.35 27.98
N GLY A 152 19.07 -2.28 28.58
CA GLY A 152 19.84 -1.45 29.50
C GLY A 152 20.24 -2.30 30.69
N GLY A 153 21.18 -3.21 30.48
CA GLY A 153 22.01 -3.77 31.53
C GLY A 153 23.15 -2.78 31.74
N PRO A 154 23.49 -2.42 32.98
CA PRO A 154 24.58 -1.49 33.25
C PRO A 154 25.84 -2.01 32.58
N ALA A 155 26.52 -1.13 31.85
CA ALA A 155 27.84 -1.39 31.28
C ALA A 155 28.73 -1.94 32.40
N THR A 156 29.00 -3.24 32.37
CA THR A 156 29.94 -3.86 33.28
C THR A 156 31.33 -3.50 32.76
N SER A 157 31.76 -2.29 33.12
CA SER A 157 33.15 -1.90 33.11
C SER A 157 33.89 -2.79 34.10
N ALA A 158 34.60 -3.81 33.60
CA ALA A 158 35.77 -4.36 34.27
C ALA A 158 36.57 -5.25 33.30
N SER A 159 37.49 -4.64 32.56
CA SER A 159 38.66 -5.36 32.05
C SER A 159 39.79 -5.15 33.07
N PRO A 160 40.25 -6.18 33.81
CA PRO A 160 41.46 -6.03 34.60
C PRO A 160 42.64 -6.01 33.64
N ARG A 161 43.34 -4.85 33.58
CA ARG A 161 44.65 -4.76 32.94
C ARG A 161 45.57 -5.78 33.60
N ARG A 162 46.10 -6.70 32.81
CA ARG A 162 47.22 -7.56 33.18
C ARG A 162 48.46 -6.65 33.36
N PRO A 163 49.06 -6.52 34.54
CA PRO A 163 50.38 -5.91 34.64
C PRO A 163 51.40 -6.94 34.16
N GLY A 164 52.18 -6.56 33.15
CA GLY A 164 53.27 -7.39 32.66
C GLY A 164 54.39 -7.51 33.69
N ARG A 165 54.78 -8.75 33.98
CA ARG A 165 56.15 -9.27 33.82
C ARG A 165 56.13 -10.78 34.00
#